data_AF-A0A7V3SN52-F1
#
_entry.id   AF-A0A7V3SN52-F1
#
_cell.length_a   1.000
_cell.length_b   1.000
_cell.length_c   1.000
_cell.angle_alpha   90.00
_cell.angle_beta   90.00
_cell.angle_gamma   90.00
#
_symmetry.space_group_name_H-M   'P 1'
#
loop_
_entity.id
_entity.type
_entity.pdbx_description
1 polymer ?
#
loop_
_entity_poly.entity_id
_entity_poly.type
_entity_poly.pdbx_seq_one_letter_code
_entity_poly.pdbx_strand_id
1 'polypeptide(L)'
;SYAQYNFGVNPDSLVLSPGESYLGVYGWLVNNGTEPVDIQFTAFNDGLVAVGVTVDTTPFYDWVFTLDNLTLRLEPGVEWFPLFNIYVDPDAPAALYEPTAVLEFDEIGGASEELGANWQLEVQGAPVPEPGTLFTFGSGVAALLAHRRRRQT
;
A
#
# COMPACT_ATOMS: atom_id res chain seq x y z
N SER A 1 15.56 -23.36 -15.20
CA SER A 1 14.50 -22.76 -16.03
C SER A 1 14.44 -21.29 -15.68
N TYR A 2 14.24 -20.41 -16.65
CA TYR A 2 13.83 -19.03 -16.35
C TYR A 2 12.33 -19.04 -16.04
N ALA A 3 11.87 -18.20 -15.10
CA ALA A 3 10.44 -18.06 -14.83
C ALA A 3 9.75 -17.45 -16.06
N GLN A 4 8.64 -18.05 -16.51
CA GLN A 4 7.87 -17.56 -17.65
C GLN A 4 7.26 -16.18 -17.33
N TYR A 5 6.84 -16.00 -16.08
CA TYR A 5 6.21 -14.78 -15.61
C TYR A 5 6.97 -14.14 -14.46
N ASN A 6 6.92 -12.82 -14.38
CA ASN A 6 7.33 -12.06 -13.21
C ASN A 6 6.24 -11.04 -12.88
N PHE A 7 5.96 -10.89 -11.59
CA PHE A 7 5.03 -9.89 -11.07
C PHE A 7 5.76 -8.96 -10.12
N GLY A 8 5.40 -7.68 -10.13
CA GLY A 8 5.90 -6.72 -9.16
C GLY A 8 4.90 -5.59 -8.89
N VAL A 9 5.20 -4.84 -7.83
CA VAL A 9 4.41 -3.72 -7.34
C VAL A 9 5.18 -2.42 -7.55
N ASN A 10 4.48 -1.33 -7.86
CA ASN A 10 5.05 0.00 -7.99
C ASN A 10 4.10 1.04 -7.36
N PRO A 11 4.60 1.89 -6.47
CA PRO A 11 5.93 1.81 -5.84
C PRO A 11 6.10 0.55 -4.99
N ASP A 12 7.31 -0.01 -4.99
CA ASP A 12 7.70 -1.16 -4.15
C ASP A 12 8.06 -0.75 -2.72
N SER A 13 8.20 0.55 -2.47
CA SER A 13 8.37 1.16 -1.15
C SER A 13 7.55 2.45 -1.05
N LEU A 14 6.71 2.54 -0.02
CA LEU A 14 5.91 3.72 0.30
C LEU A 14 6.20 4.21 1.70
N VAL A 15 6.23 5.53 1.86
CA VAL A 15 6.32 6.21 3.16
C VAL A 15 5.15 7.17 3.25
N LEU A 16 4.25 6.96 4.21
CA LEU A 16 3.00 7.70 4.34
C LEU A 16 2.81 8.27 5.74
N SER A 17 2.38 9.53 5.81
CA SER A 17 1.84 10.08 7.05
C SER A 17 0.35 9.73 7.19
N PRO A 18 -0.13 9.38 8.39
CA PRO A 18 -1.54 9.21 8.71
C PRO A 18 -2.40 10.40 8.26
N GLY A 19 -3.55 10.10 7.65
CA GLY A 19 -4.58 11.09 7.33
C GLY A 19 -4.31 12.02 6.13
N GLU A 20 -3.25 11.81 5.35
CA GLU A 20 -2.93 12.68 4.21
C GLU A 20 -3.86 12.48 3.00
N SER A 21 -3.71 11.36 2.28
CA SER A 21 -4.44 11.09 1.05
C SER A 21 -4.44 9.61 0.66
N TYR A 22 -5.30 9.24 -0.27
CA TYR A 22 -5.25 7.93 -0.92
C TYR A 22 -4.12 7.93 -1.95
N LEU A 23 -3.27 6.90 -1.92
CA LEU A 23 -2.27 6.66 -2.96
C LEU A 23 -2.60 5.42 -3.78
N GLY A 24 -2.49 5.55 -5.11
CA GLY A 24 -2.62 4.42 -6.03
C GLY A 24 -1.34 3.60 -6.09
N VAL A 25 -1.51 2.29 -6.00
CA VAL A 25 -0.47 1.28 -6.18
C VAL A 25 -0.76 0.51 -7.47
N TYR A 26 0.27 0.30 -8.28
CA TYR A 26 0.19 -0.33 -9.57
C TYR A 26 0.96 -1.65 -9.58
N GLY A 27 0.50 -2.58 -10.39
CA GLY A 27 1.15 -3.84 -10.67
C GLY A 27 1.81 -3.78 -12.03
N TRP A 28 2.88 -4.55 -12.18
CA TRP A 28 3.39 -4.92 -13.48
C TRP A 28 3.50 -6.43 -13.58
N LEU A 29 3.07 -6.98 -14.71
CA LEU A 29 3.19 -8.39 -15.05
C LEU A 29 4.03 -8.52 -16.32
N VAL A 30 5.04 -9.38 -16.27
CA VAL A 30 5.93 -9.64 -17.41
C VAL A 30 5.70 -11.03 -17.95
N ASN A 31 5.46 -11.12 -19.26
CA ASN A 31 5.61 -12.36 -20.02
C ASN A 31 7.04 -12.40 -20.61
N ASN A 32 7.91 -13.25 -20.06
CA ASN A 32 9.27 -13.47 -20.56
C ASN A 32 9.32 -14.45 -21.75
N GLY A 33 8.17 -15.01 -22.15
CA GLY A 33 8.03 -15.82 -23.34
C GLY A 33 8.20 -15.02 -24.63
N THR A 34 8.14 -15.72 -25.76
CA THR A 34 8.26 -15.11 -27.10
C THR A 34 6.92 -14.97 -27.81
N GLU A 35 5.86 -15.58 -27.28
CA GLU A 35 4.54 -15.60 -27.88
C GLU A 35 3.52 -14.98 -26.90
N PRO A 36 2.43 -14.36 -27.41
CA PRO A 36 1.36 -13.86 -26.55
C PRO A 36 0.60 -15.00 -25.89
N VAL A 37 0.14 -14.78 -24.66
CA VAL A 37 -0.65 -15.76 -23.90
C VAL A 37 -1.94 -15.11 -23.41
N ASP A 38 -3.06 -15.79 -23.65
CA ASP A 38 -4.35 -15.37 -23.12
C ASP A 38 -4.47 -15.88 -21.68
N ILE A 39 -4.72 -14.97 -20.73
CA ILE A 39 -4.83 -15.29 -19.29
C ILE A 39 -6.14 -14.79 -18.69
N GLN A 40 -6.57 -15.44 -17.60
CA GLN A 40 -7.69 -15.04 -16.78
C GLN A 40 -7.24 -14.87 -15.34
N PHE A 41 -7.37 -13.67 -14.79
CA PHE A 41 -7.11 -13.44 -13.36
C PHE A 41 -8.15 -14.17 -12.51
N THR A 42 -7.69 -14.85 -11.47
CA THR A 42 -8.53 -15.68 -10.60
C THR A 42 -8.64 -15.10 -9.19
N ALA A 43 -7.54 -14.58 -8.66
CA ALA A 43 -7.50 -13.97 -7.34
C ALA A 43 -6.39 -12.92 -7.22
N PHE A 44 -6.58 -12.02 -6.25
CA PHE A 44 -5.57 -11.06 -5.84
C PHE A 44 -5.64 -10.85 -4.33
N ASN A 45 -4.46 -10.79 -3.70
CA ASN A 45 -4.27 -10.48 -2.30
C ASN A 45 -3.16 -9.43 -2.17
N ASP A 46 -3.44 -8.29 -1.56
CA ASP A 46 -2.46 -7.21 -1.38
C ASP A 46 -1.42 -7.48 -0.27
N GLY A 47 -1.69 -8.45 0.61
CA GLY A 47 -0.83 -8.83 1.73
C GLY A 47 -0.93 -7.92 2.97
N LEU A 48 -1.75 -6.87 2.94
CA LEU A 48 -1.97 -5.93 4.02
C LEU A 48 -3.21 -6.30 4.83
N VAL A 49 -3.07 -7.29 5.70
CA VAL A 49 -4.16 -7.70 6.62
C VAL A 49 -4.23 -6.77 7.88
N ALA A 50 -3.60 -5.60 7.90
CA ALA A 50 -3.12 -4.98 9.15
C ALA A 50 -3.59 -3.54 9.50
N VAL A 51 -4.05 -3.43 10.76
CA VAL A 51 -3.92 -2.34 11.76
C VAL A 51 -4.05 -0.89 11.25
N GLY A 52 -5.27 -0.49 10.88
CA GLY A 52 -5.58 0.91 10.56
C GLY A 52 -5.17 1.36 9.16
N VAL A 53 -4.72 0.44 8.31
CA VAL A 53 -4.56 0.68 6.88
C VAL A 53 -5.84 0.24 6.17
N THR A 54 -6.48 1.17 5.47
CA THR A 54 -7.58 0.87 4.56
C THR A 54 -6.99 0.62 3.18
N VAL A 55 -7.26 -0.57 2.63
CA VAL A 55 -6.91 -0.94 1.26
C VAL A 55 -8.19 -1.05 0.45
N ASP A 56 -8.22 -0.34 -0.67
CA ASP A 56 -9.31 -0.41 -1.65
C ASP A 56 -8.79 -1.08 -2.93
N THR A 57 -9.12 -2.36 -3.10
CA THR A 57 -8.79 -3.17 -4.28
C THR A 57 -9.78 -2.97 -5.43
N THR A 58 -10.79 -2.11 -5.28
CA THR A 58 -11.76 -1.82 -6.35
C THR A 58 -11.10 -1.46 -7.68
N PRO A 59 -10.01 -0.66 -7.75
CA PRO A 59 -9.36 -0.36 -9.01
C PRO A 59 -8.90 -1.60 -9.80
N PHE A 60 -8.34 -2.62 -9.13
CA PHE A 60 -7.97 -3.87 -9.78
C PHE A 60 -9.19 -4.64 -10.24
N TYR A 61 -10.18 -4.82 -9.36
CA TYR A 61 -11.38 -5.57 -9.72
C TYR A 61 -12.16 -4.88 -10.84
N ASP A 62 -12.26 -3.56 -10.84
CA ASP A 62 -12.88 -2.82 -11.93
C ASP A 62 -12.07 -3.01 -13.21
N TRP A 63 -10.75 -2.83 -13.17
CA TRP A 63 -9.91 -3.03 -14.35
C TRP A 63 -10.01 -4.45 -14.94
N VAL A 64 -10.00 -5.49 -14.10
CA VAL A 64 -10.09 -6.89 -14.52
C VAL A 64 -11.51 -7.29 -14.96
N PHE A 65 -12.54 -6.95 -14.19
CA PHE A 65 -13.88 -7.55 -14.32
C PHE A 65 -14.89 -6.65 -15.04
N THR A 66 -14.60 -5.37 -15.30
CA THR A 66 -15.52 -4.49 -16.07
C THR A 66 -15.21 -4.40 -17.56
N LEU A 67 -14.09 -4.97 -18.02
CA LEU A 67 -13.82 -5.19 -19.44
C LEU A 67 -14.60 -6.45 -19.91
N ASP A 68 -15.57 -6.27 -20.80
CA ASP A 68 -16.35 -7.39 -21.36
C ASP A 68 -15.43 -8.47 -21.98
N ASN A 69 -15.64 -9.74 -21.61
CA ASN A 69 -14.76 -10.91 -21.81
C ASN A 69 -13.48 -10.93 -20.96
N LEU A 70 -13.58 -11.70 -19.85
CA LEU A 70 -12.59 -12.08 -18.82
C LEU A 70 -11.29 -12.74 -19.33
N THR A 71 -10.65 -12.19 -20.34
CA THR A 71 -9.39 -12.71 -20.87
C THR A 71 -8.50 -11.56 -21.29
N LEU A 72 -7.36 -11.42 -20.63
CA LEU A 72 -6.30 -10.51 -21.01
C LEU A 72 -5.35 -11.23 -21.96
N ARG A 73 -5.13 -10.69 -23.15
CA ARG A 73 -4.04 -11.14 -24.01
C ARG A 73 -2.74 -10.49 -23.58
N LEU A 74 -1.88 -11.26 -22.91
CA LEU A 74 -0.59 -10.80 -22.40
C LEU A 74 0.50 -10.99 -23.46
N GLU A 75 0.85 -9.91 -24.14
CA GLU A 75 1.95 -9.85 -25.12
C GLU A 75 3.32 -10.02 -24.41
N PRO A 76 4.36 -10.50 -25.12
CA PRO A 76 5.72 -10.51 -24.60
C PRO A 76 6.16 -9.11 -24.14
N GLY A 77 6.65 -8.99 -22.91
CA GLY A 77 7.04 -7.71 -22.31
C GLY A 77 6.27 -7.40 -21.02
N VAL A 78 6.21 -6.11 -20.67
CA VAL A 78 5.65 -5.61 -19.41
C VAL A 78 4.26 -5.03 -19.66
N GLU A 79 3.27 -5.50 -18.90
CA GLU A 79 1.94 -4.90 -18.82
C GLU A 79 1.74 -4.25 -17.46
N TRP A 80 1.14 -3.05 -17.44
CA TRP A 80 0.89 -2.27 -16.23
C TRP A 80 -0.60 -2.14 -15.95
N PHE A 81 -1.00 -2.30 -14.69
CA PHE A 81 -2.40 -2.21 -14.29
C PHE A 81 -2.55 -1.66 -12.86
N PRO A 82 -3.69 -1.01 -12.54
CA PRO A 82 -3.96 -0.59 -11.17
C PRO A 82 -4.17 -1.81 -10.26
N LEU A 83 -3.62 -1.78 -9.05
CA LEU A 83 -3.84 -2.81 -8.03
C LEU A 83 -4.84 -2.33 -6.97
N PHE A 84 -4.46 -1.33 -6.19
CA PHE A 84 -5.28 -0.86 -5.09
C PHE A 84 -4.94 0.57 -4.73
N ASN A 85 -5.85 1.23 -4.04
CA ASN A 85 -5.56 2.47 -3.34
C ASN A 85 -5.31 2.17 -1.86
N ILE A 86 -4.35 2.86 -1.26
CA ILE A 86 -4.04 2.78 0.16
C ILE A 86 -4.37 4.09 0.86
N TYR A 87 -4.97 3.97 2.05
CA TYR A 87 -5.17 5.07 2.99
C TYR A 87 -4.79 4.64 4.40
N VAL A 88 -4.01 5.47 5.09
CA VAL A 88 -3.57 5.23 6.46
C VAL A 88 -4.46 6.06 7.40
N ASP A 89 -5.16 5.38 8.32
CA ASP A 89 -6.00 6.00 9.33
C ASP A 89 -5.20 7.01 10.17
N PRO A 90 -5.72 8.21 10.47
CA PRO A 90 -5.08 9.20 11.33
C PRO A 90 -4.53 8.67 12.66
N ASP A 91 -5.18 7.64 13.23
CA ASP A 91 -4.79 7.04 14.52
C ASP A 91 -3.84 5.83 14.35
N ALA A 92 -3.42 5.51 13.13
CA ALA A 92 -2.52 4.40 12.86
C ALA A 92 -1.15 4.61 13.54
N PRO A 93 -0.61 3.59 14.23
CA PRO A 93 0.70 3.68 14.85
C PRO A 93 1.81 3.71 13.80
N ALA A 94 2.93 4.36 14.14
CA ALA A 94 4.14 4.28 13.33
C ALA A 94 4.63 2.84 13.25
N ALA A 95 4.83 2.33 12.04
CA ALA A 95 5.27 0.96 11.80
C ALA A 95 5.86 0.80 10.40
N LEU A 96 6.72 -0.21 10.25
CA LEU A 96 7.15 -0.72 8.95
C LEU A 96 6.43 -2.04 8.68
N TYR A 97 5.76 -2.13 7.54
CA TYR A 97 5.10 -3.33 7.04
C TYR A 97 5.84 -3.82 5.80
N GLU A 98 6.04 -5.14 5.72
CA GLU A 98 6.69 -5.81 4.58
C GLU A 98 5.77 -6.89 3.99
N PRO A 99 4.61 -6.50 3.43
CA PRO A 99 3.67 -7.42 2.81
C PRO A 99 4.19 -8.09 1.52
N THR A 100 3.55 -9.19 1.16
CA THR A 100 3.67 -9.82 -0.15
C THR A 100 2.32 -9.73 -0.86
N ALA A 101 2.26 -8.99 -1.96
CA ALA A 101 1.11 -9.02 -2.86
C ALA A 101 1.17 -10.32 -3.68
N VAL A 102 0.06 -11.04 -3.78
CA VAL A 102 -0.06 -12.30 -4.51
C VAL A 102 -1.09 -12.15 -5.62
N LEU A 103 -0.67 -12.45 -6.84
CA LEU A 103 -1.49 -12.46 -8.05
C LEU A 103 -1.64 -13.90 -8.55
N GLU A 104 -2.88 -14.32 -8.73
CA GLU A 104 -3.21 -15.64 -9.28
C GLU A 104 -3.94 -15.49 -10.62
N PHE A 105 -3.55 -16.30 -11.60
CA PHE A 105 -4.21 -16.36 -12.89
C PHE A 105 -4.09 -17.73 -13.55
N ASP A 106 -5.00 -18.02 -14.47
CA ASP A 106 -4.97 -19.20 -15.32
C ASP A 106 -4.59 -18.80 -16.75
N GLU A 107 -3.67 -19.53 -17.36
CA GLU A 107 -3.51 -19.50 -18.81
C GLU A 107 -4.70 -20.21 -19.48
N ILE A 108 -5.30 -19.59 -20.50
CA ILE A 108 -6.41 -20.21 -21.24
C ILE A 108 -5.90 -21.43 -22.01
N GLY A 109 -6.21 -22.63 -21.49
CA GLY A 109 -5.73 -23.90 -22.03
C GLY A 109 -4.34 -24.33 -21.54
N GLY A 110 -3.80 -23.64 -20.53
CA GLY A 110 -2.47 -23.87 -19.98
C GLY A 110 -2.48 -24.17 -18.48
N ALA A 111 -1.46 -23.66 -17.77
CA ALA A 111 -1.26 -23.84 -16.34
C ALA A 111 -1.89 -22.71 -15.51
N SER A 112 -2.11 -22.98 -14.22
CA SER A 112 -2.39 -21.96 -13.21
C SER A 112 -1.08 -21.44 -12.64
N GLU A 113 -1.00 -20.13 -12.44
CA GLU A 113 0.17 -19.42 -11.96
C GLU A 113 -0.15 -18.63 -10.69
N GLU A 114 0.77 -18.62 -9.74
CA GLU A 114 0.73 -17.84 -8.51
C GLU A 114 2.04 -17.08 -8.38
N LEU A 115 1.98 -15.75 -8.39
CA LEU A 115 3.15 -14.90 -8.34
C LEU A 115 3.10 -13.95 -7.14
N GLY A 116 4.18 -13.93 -6.37
CA GLY A 116 4.34 -13.05 -5.21
C GLY A 116 5.28 -11.88 -5.51
N ALA A 117 4.90 -10.69 -5.03
CA ALA A 117 5.69 -9.48 -5.08
C ALA A 117 5.80 -8.86 -3.67
N ASN A 118 7.01 -8.85 -3.11
CA ASN A 118 7.28 -8.18 -1.84
C ASN A 118 7.34 -6.68 -2.04
N TRP A 119 6.79 -5.94 -1.08
CA TRP A 119 6.83 -4.48 -1.06
C TRP A 119 6.84 -3.95 0.37
N GLN A 120 7.11 -2.65 0.52
CA GLN A 120 7.27 -2.01 1.83
C GLN A 120 6.31 -0.83 2.00
N LEU A 121 5.75 -0.73 3.21
CA LEU A 121 4.95 0.40 3.66
C LEU A 121 5.45 0.87 5.02
N GLU A 122 6.01 2.07 5.06
CA GLU A 122 6.34 2.79 6.28
C GLU A 122 5.23 3.78 6.62
N VAL A 123 4.58 3.58 7.76
CA VAL A 123 3.65 4.55 8.35
C VAL A 123 4.44 5.45 9.30
N GLN A 124 4.52 6.74 8.98
CA GLN A 124 5.18 7.73 9.81
C GLN A 124 4.26 8.15 10.96
N GLY A 125 4.67 7.99 12.22
CA GLY A 125 3.88 8.51 13.33
C GLY A 125 3.92 10.03 13.39
N ALA A 126 2.82 10.65 13.84
CA ALA A 126 2.95 11.94 14.49
C ALA A 126 3.93 11.78 15.68
N PRO A 127 4.85 12.73 15.93
CA PRO A 127 5.68 12.67 17.13
C PRO A 127 4.73 12.61 18.33
N VAL A 128 4.69 11.46 19.01
CA VAL A 128 3.99 11.34 20.29
C VAL A 128 4.62 12.40 21.19
N PRO A 129 3.89 13.43 21.65
CA PRO A 129 4.48 14.36 22.58
C PRO A 129 4.91 13.56 23.80
N GLU A 130 6.23 13.47 24.00
CA GLU A 130 6.75 12.82 25.19
C GLU A 130 6.04 13.42 26.40
N PRO A 131 5.66 12.61 27.41
CA PRO A 131 5.01 13.14 28.62
C PRO A 131 5.77 14.34 29.19
N GLY A 132 7.11 14.33 29.11
CA GLY A 132 7.98 15.44 29.52
C GLY A 132 7.70 16.77 28.80
N THR A 133 7.34 16.73 27.52
CA THR A 133 7.02 17.93 26.72
C THR A 133 5.71 18.56 27.20
N LEU A 134 4.68 17.78 27.50
CA LEU A 134 3.41 18.25 28.07
C LEU A 134 3.61 18.89 29.46
N PHE A 135 4.44 18.28 30.32
CA PHE A 135 4.78 18.85 31.63
C PHE A 135 5.55 20.16 31.53
N THR A 136 6.45 20.29 30.55
CA THR A 136 7.30 21.48 30.36
C THR A 136 6.48 22.68 29.86
N PHE A 137 5.53 22.46 28.94
CA PHE A 137 4.61 23.53 28.51
C PHE A 137 3.63 23.94 29.62
N GLY A 138 3.05 22.99 30.36
CA GLY A 138 2.14 23.29 31.46
C GLY A 138 2.80 24.06 32.61
N SER A 139 4.04 23.70 32.97
CA SER A 139 4.82 24.41 34.00
C SER A 139 5.30 25.79 33.54
N GLY A 140 5.66 25.95 32.25
CA GLY A 140 6.03 27.25 31.68
C GLY A 140 4.89 28.27 31.73
N VAL A 141 3.66 27.85 31.41
CA VAL A 141 2.47 28.70 31.50
C VAL A 141 2.12 29.01 32.96
N ALA A 142 2.23 28.04 33.87
CA ALA A 142 2.00 28.26 35.30
C ALA A 142 3.01 29.24 35.91
N ALA A 143 4.28 29.16 35.51
CA ALA A 143 5.34 30.09 35.95
C ALA A 143 5.10 31.53 35.44
N LEU A 144 4.64 31.68 34.20
CA LEU A 144 4.28 32.99 33.62
C LEU A 144 3.09 33.63 34.35
N LEU A 145 2.05 32.84 34.67
CA LEU A 145 0.90 33.32 35.45
C LEU A 145 1.27 33.68 36.89
N ALA A 146 2.15 32.89 37.52
CA ALA A 146 2.67 33.18 38.86
C ALA A 146 3.55 34.45 38.88
N HIS A 147 4.37 34.69 37.85
CA HIS A 147 5.18 35.90 37.76
C HIS A 147 4.32 37.15 37.53
N ARG A 148 3.24 37.05 36.74
CA ARG A 148 2.33 38.17 36.49
C ARG A 148 1.54 38.59 37.73
N ARG A 149 1.12 37.65 38.60
CA ARG A 149 0.47 37.98 39.88
C ARG A 149 1.40 38.70 40.86
N ARG A 150 2.68 38.32 40.92
CA ARG A 150 3.66 38.96 41.84
C ARG A 150 4.06 40.39 41.45
N ARG A 151 3.78 40.84 40.21
CA ARG A 151 4.03 42.24 39.78
C ARG A 151 2.81 43.16 39.97
N GLN A 152 1.68 42.63 40.44
CA GLN A 152 0.44 43.41 40.66
C GLN A 152 0.07 43.55 42.15
N THR A 153 0.94 43.09 43.06
CA THR A 153 0.91 43.31 44.51
C THR A 153 2.13 44.10 44.91
#